data_AF-A0A2V8MH56-F1
#
_entry.id   AF-A0A2V8MH56-F1
#
_cell.length_a   1.000
_cell.length_b   1.000
_cell.length_c   1.000
_cell.angle_alpha   90.00
_cell.angle_beta   90.00
_cell.angle_gamma   90.00
#
_symmetry.space_group_name_H-M   'P 1'
#
loop_
_entity.id
_entity.type
_entity.pdbx_description
1 polymer ?
#
loop_
_entity_poly.entity_id
_entity_poly.type
_entity_poly.pdbx_seq_one_letter_code
_entity_poly.pdbx_strand_id
1 'polypeptide(L)'
;MADDGALIQLEMQDRSKWDSELIGRGFRFLEKASIGDELSEYHVEAGIAAMHCAAPSYEQTDWRKILESYDVLHRIKPSPIIALNRAVAAGNALGPEEGLAELSKIPDAAKLAGYPFYPAAYGEFHLLAGRMSEAAKHFEK
;
A
#
# COMPACT_ATOMS: atom_id res chain seq x y z
N MET A 1 -4.74 -15.76 -4.31
CA MET A 1 -4.74 -16.53 -3.05
C MET A 1 -3.91 -17.77 -3.25
N ALA A 2 -3.28 -18.28 -2.20
CA ALA A 2 -2.63 -19.60 -2.26
C ALA A 2 -3.70 -20.69 -2.43
N ASP A 3 -3.29 -21.90 -2.81
CA ASP A 3 -4.21 -23.01 -3.06
C ASP A 3 -5.00 -23.42 -1.81
N ASP A 4 -4.55 -23.03 -0.61
CA ASP A 4 -5.21 -23.19 0.68
C ASP A 4 -6.07 -21.98 1.12
N GLY A 5 -6.19 -20.96 0.26
CA GLY A 5 -6.92 -19.73 0.56
C GLY A 5 -6.14 -18.70 1.39
N ALA A 6 -4.87 -18.95 1.72
CA ALA A 6 -4.06 -17.99 2.46
C ALA A 6 -3.78 -16.71 1.64
N LEU A 7 -3.65 -15.60 2.37
CA LEU A 7 -3.18 -14.34 1.80
C LEU A 7 -1.73 -14.51 1.34
N ILE A 8 -1.45 -14.10 0.11
CA ILE A 8 -0.10 -14.05 -0.45
C ILE A 8 0.36 -12.59 -0.42
N GLN A 9 1.54 -12.34 0.13
CA GLN A 9 2.15 -11.00 0.11
C GLN A 9 2.28 -10.49 -1.32
N LEU A 10 2.15 -9.17 -1.52
CA LEU A 10 2.02 -8.58 -2.86
C LEU A 10 3.21 -8.88 -3.78
N GLU A 11 4.41 -8.96 -3.21
CA GLU A 11 5.68 -9.33 -3.86
C GLU A 11 5.74 -10.80 -4.28
N MET A 12 5.00 -11.67 -3.59
CA MET A 12 4.94 -13.10 -3.88
C MET A 12 3.80 -13.46 -4.85
N GLN A 13 2.98 -12.48 -5.24
CA GLN A 13 1.88 -12.73 -6.17
C GLN A 13 2.39 -12.84 -7.62
N ASP A 14 1.99 -13.93 -8.28
CA ASP A 14 2.15 -14.07 -9.71
C ASP A 14 1.12 -13.18 -10.45
N ARG A 15 1.59 -12.02 -10.90
CA ARG A 15 0.74 -11.03 -11.61
C ARG A 15 0.24 -11.53 -12.95
N SER A 16 0.83 -12.58 -13.53
CA SER A 16 0.29 -13.19 -14.76
C SER A 16 -1.07 -13.86 -14.54
N LYS A 17 -1.40 -14.18 -13.28
CA LYS A 17 -2.70 -14.73 -12.88
C LYS A 17 -3.76 -13.66 -12.59
N TRP A 18 -3.40 -12.38 -12.67
CA TRP A 18 -4.37 -11.31 -12.48
C TRP A 18 -5.32 -11.23 -13.68
N ASP A 19 -6.58 -10.90 -13.43
CA ASP A 19 -7.60 -10.82 -14.47
C ASP A 19 -7.39 -9.58 -15.36
N SER A 20 -6.74 -9.80 -16.50
CA SER A 20 -6.43 -8.75 -17.47
C SER A 20 -7.67 -8.07 -18.07
N GLU A 21 -8.80 -8.77 -18.14
CA GLU A 21 -10.05 -8.19 -18.63
C GLU A 21 -10.61 -7.20 -17.61
N LEU A 22 -10.67 -7.59 -16.33
CA LEU A 22 -11.10 -6.71 -15.25
C LEU A 22 -10.16 -5.52 -15.07
N ILE A 23 -8.85 -5.72 -15.16
CA ILE A 23 -7.86 -4.64 -15.13
C ILE A 23 -8.12 -3.65 -16.28
N GLY A 24 -8.27 -4.16 -17.51
CA GLY A 24 -8.55 -3.32 -18.68
C GLY A 24 -9.88 -2.55 -18.54
N ARG A 25 -10.90 -3.13 -17.91
CA ARG A 25 -12.15 -2.44 -17.58
C ARG A 25 -11.91 -1.33 -16.55
N GLY A 26 -11.13 -1.60 -15.51
CA GLY A 26 -10.74 -0.61 -14.50
C GLY A 26 -10.06 0.61 -15.11
N PHE A 27 -9.09 0.39 -16.01
CA PHE A 27 -8.42 1.50 -16.73
C PHE A 27 -9.38 2.34 -17.56
N ARG A 28 -10.33 1.71 -18.28
CA ARG A 28 -11.34 2.48 -19.04
C ARG A 28 -12.26 3.30 -18.15
N PHE A 29 -12.61 2.81 -16.97
CA PHE A 29 -13.43 3.59 -16.03
C PHE A 29 -12.63 4.73 -15.41
N LEU A 30 -11.36 4.50 -15.06
CA LEU A 30 -10.47 5.54 -14.54
C LEU A 30 -10.24 6.64 -15.58
N GLU A 31 -10.00 6.29 -16.85
CA GLU A 31 -9.85 7.26 -17.94
C GLU A 31 -11.11 8.14 -18.07
N LYS A 32 -12.30 7.52 -18.05
CA LYS A 32 -13.57 8.26 -18.13
C LYS A 32 -13.82 9.15 -16.92
N ALA A 33 -13.47 8.68 -15.72
CA ALA A 33 -13.63 9.43 -14.49
C ALA A 33 -12.66 10.62 -14.42
N SER A 34 -11.51 10.54 -15.09
CA SER A 34 -10.49 11.59 -15.12
C SER A 34 -10.84 12.78 -16.02
N ILE A 35 -12.03 12.82 -16.63
CA ILE A 35 -12.49 13.92 -17.47
C ILE A 35 -13.15 15.00 -16.59
N GLY A 36 -12.65 16.22 -16.66
CA GLY A 36 -13.15 17.38 -15.92
C GLY A 36 -12.12 17.91 -14.92
N ASP A 37 -12.55 18.80 -14.02
CA ASP A 37 -11.67 19.50 -13.08
C ASP A 37 -11.85 19.02 -11.62
N GLU A 38 -12.67 18.00 -11.39
CA GLU A 38 -12.92 17.45 -10.06
C GLU A 38 -11.94 16.33 -9.72
N LEU A 39 -11.34 16.40 -8.53
CA LEU A 39 -10.54 15.33 -7.95
C LEU A 39 -11.16 14.89 -6.63
N SER A 40 -11.40 13.59 -6.48
CA SER A 40 -11.98 12.98 -5.27
C SER A 40 -11.07 11.88 -4.74
N GLU A 41 -11.32 11.41 -3.52
CA GLU A 41 -10.60 10.28 -2.93
C GLU A 41 -10.61 9.04 -3.85
N TYR A 42 -11.73 8.77 -4.51
CA TYR A 42 -11.88 7.61 -5.39
C TYR A 42 -11.04 7.72 -6.65
N HIS A 43 -10.80 8.93 -7.17
CA HIS A 43 -9.88 9.11 -8.30
C HIS A 43 -8.45 8.74 -7.90
N VAL A 44 -8.02 9.14 -6.70
CA VAL A 44 -6.67 8.86 -6.20
C VAL A 44 -6.51 7.38 -5.84
N GLU A 45 -7.50 6.80 -5.15
CA GLU A 45 -7.51 5.36 -4.83
C GLU A 45 -7.49 4.50 -6.10
N ALA A 46 -8.27 4.85 -7.12
CA ALA A 46 -8.25 4.17 -8.42
C ALA A 46 -6.92 4.35 -9.14
N GLY A 47 -6.29 5.53 -9.07
CA GLY A 47 -4.95 5.77 -9.59
C GLY A 47 -3.88 4.91 -8.92
N ILE A 48 -3.93 4.77 -7.59
CA ILE A 48 -3.03 3.88 -6.84
C ILE A 48 -3.20 2.42 -7.27
N ALA A 49 -4.45 1.94 -7.33
CA ALA A 49 -4.73 0.59 -7.81
C ALA A 49 -4.25 0.38 -9.25
N ALA A 50 -4.46 1.37 -10.12
CA ALA A 50 -4.03 1.31 -11.51
C ALA A 50 -2.51 1.22 -11.65
N MET A 51 -1.74 1.94 -10.85
CA MET A 51 -0.27 1.85 -10.84
C MET A 51 0.22 0.46 -10.43
N HIS A 52 -0.42 -0.19 -9.46
CA HIS A 52 -0.12 -1.58 -9.14
C HIS A 52 -0.43 -2.52 -10.31
N CYS A 53 -1.61 -2.39 -10.92
CA CYS A 53 -2.05 -3.21 -12.05
C CYS A 53 -1.21 -3.03 -13.32
N ALA A 54 -0.67 -1.83 -13.55
CA ALA A 54 0.14 -1.52 -14.72
C ALA A 54 1.60 -2.03 -14.59
N ALA A 55 2.07 -2.25 -13.37
CA ALA A 55 3.45 -2.67 -13.12
C ALA A 55 3.65 -4.17 -13.42
N PRO A 56 4.64 -4.55 -14.26
CA PRO A 56 4.88 -5.96 -14.62
C PRO A 56 5.29 -6.86 -13.44
N SER A 57 5.93 -6.27 -12.42
CA SER A 57 6.33 -6.98 -11.19
C SER A 57 6.30 -6.04 -10.00
N TYR A 58 6.49 -6.59 -8.80
CA TYR A 58 6.57 -5.81 -7.57
C TYR A 58 7.71 -4.79 -7.60
N GLU A 59 8.88 -5.21 -8.05
CA GLU A 59 10.10 -4.40 -8.14
C GLU A 59 9.97 -3.27 -9.16
N GLN A 60 9.13 -3.47 -10.19
CA GLN A 60 8.84 -2.47 -11.22
C GLN A 60 7.64 -1.59 -10.88
N THR A 61 7.08 -1.73 -9.68
CA THR A 61 6.01 -0.84 -9.20
C THR A 61 6.61 0.54 -8.88
N ASP A 62 6.00 1.60 -9.40
CA ASP A 62 6.45 2.98 -9.16
C ASP A 62 6.02 3.45 -7.76
N TRP A 63 6.72 2.96 -6.75
CA TRP A 63 6.43 3.23 -5.34
C TRP A 63 6.51 4.73 -5.00
N ARG A 64 7.34 5.49 -5.71
CA ARG A 64 7.42 6.95 -5.51
C ARG A 64 6.13 7.65 -5.93
N LYS A 65 5.57 7.32 -7.10
CA LYS A 65 4.26 7.87 -7.51
C LYS A 65 3.12 7.40 -6.63
N ILE A 66 3.18 6.16 -6.14
CA ILE A 66 2.19 5.66 -5.16
C ILE A 66 2.27 6.47 -3.87
N LEU A 67 3.48 6.75 -3.36
CA LEU A 67 3.68 7.60 -2.20
C LEU A 67 3.12 9.02 -2.43
N GLU A 68 3.43 9.65 -3.56
CA GLU A 68 2.89 10.96 -3.94
C GLU A 68 1.35 10.95 -4.01
N SER A 69 0.78 9.86 -4.51
CA SER A 69 -0.68 9.68 -4.55
C SER A 69 -1.26 9.53 -3.15
N TYR A 70 -0.60 8.82 -2.24
CA TYR A 70 -1.00 8.77 -0.83
C TYR A 70 -0.84 10.12 -0.13
N ASP A 71 0.15 10.94 -0.49
CA ASP A 71 0.25 12.33 0.01
C ASP A 71 -0.99 13.15 -0.40
N VAL A 72 -1.44 13.01 -1.66
CA VAL A 72 -2.67 13.66 -2.14
C VAL A 72 -3.89 13.12 -1.40
N LEU A 73 -4.04 11.78 -1.32
CA LEU A 73 -5.17 11.14 -0.67
C LEU A 73 -5.28 11.53 0.80
N HIS A 74 -4.14 11.60 1.51
CA HIS A 74 -4.11 11.99 2.92
C HIS A 74 -4.54 13.44 3.13
N ARG A 75 -4.25 14.35 2.19
CA ARG A 75 -4.76 15.74 2.23
C ARG A 75 -6.27 15.82 2.00
N ILE A 76 -6.81 14.97 1.13
CA ILE A 76 -8.25 14.93 0.81
C ILE A 76 -9.04 14.28 1.96
N LYS A 77 -8.53 13.14 2.47
CA LYS A 77 -9.18 12.32 3.50
C LYS A 77 -8.16 11.87 4.55
N PRO A 78 -7.93 12.69 5.59
CA PRO A 78 -7.07 12.29 6.69
C PRO A 78 -7.67 11.10 7.45
N SER A 79 -6.95 9.98 7.52
CA SER A 79 -7.31 8.86 8.39
C SER A 79 -6.08 8.04 8.79
N PRO A 80 -6.12 7.31 9.92
CA PRO A 80 -5.02 6.44 10.33
C PRO A 80 -4.73 5.31 9.33
N ILE A 81 -5.77 4.80 8.66
CA ILE A 81 -5.62 3.76 7.63
C ILE A 81 -4.87 4.29 6.41
N ILE A 82 -5.23 5.51 5.95
CA ILE A 82 -4.52 6.15 4.84
C ILE A 82 -3.08 6.49 5.23
N ALA A 83 -2.85 6.95 6.46
CA ALA A 83 -1.50 7.22 6.98
C ALA A 83 -0.65 5.93 7.08
N LEU A 84 -1.26 4.81 7.48
CA LEU A 84 -0.63 3.48 7.45
C LEU A 84 -0.23 3.08 6.03
N ASN A 85 -1.15 3.15 5.07
CA ASN A 85 -0.86 2.79 3.69
C ASN A 85 0.22 3.69 3.07
N ARG A 86 0.22 4.99 3.42
CA ARG A 86 1.27 5.93 3.05
C ARG A 86 2.63 5.52 3.63
N ALA A 87 2.69 5.13 4.90
CA ALA A 87 3.92 4.63 5.53
C ALA A 87 4.45 3.37 4.83
N VAL A 88 3.54 2.47 4.40
CA VAL A 88 3.90 1.30 3.59
C VAL A 88 4.52 1.71 2.25
N ALA A 89 3.91 2.68 1.57
CA ALA A 89 4.46 3.22 0.32
C ALA A 89 5.82 3.91 0.52
N ALA A 90 5.99 4.65 1.62
CA ALA A 90 7.26 5.30 1.97
C ALA A 90 8.37 4.28 2.21
N GLY A 91 8.09 3.21 2.96
CA GLY A 91 9.06 2.15 3.20
C GLY A 91 9.54 1.46 1.93
N ASN A 92 8.65 1.29 0.94
CA ASN A 92 9.02 0.74 -0.38
C ASN A 92 9.74 1.75 -1.27
N ALA A 93 9.36 3.03 -1.24
CA ALA A 93 9.92 4.06 -2.10
C ALA A 93 11.30 4.58 -1.60
N LEU A 94 11.48 4.63 -0.28
CA LEU A 94 12.58 5.33 0.39
C LEU A 94 13.38 4.42 1.34
N GLY A 95 12.88 3.21 1.61
CA GLY A 95 13.56 2.20 2.43
C GLY A 95 12.90 1.97 3.80
N PRO A 96 13.20 0.83 4.45
CA PRO A 96 12.47 0.36 5.63
C PRO A 96 12.55 1.31 6.83
N GLU A 97 13.64 2.07 6.98
CA GLU A 97 13.77 3.07 8.05
C GLU A 97 12.76 4.21 7.91
N GLU A 98 12.51 4.65 6.68
CA GLU A 98 11.52 5.70 6.42
C GLU A 98 10.11 5.19 6.71
N GLY A 99 9.82 3.94 6.31
CA GLY A 99 8.56 3.28 6.65
C GLY A 99 8.32 3.22 8.16
N LEU A 100 9.32 2.83 8.94
CA LEU A 100 9.23 2.81 10.42
C LEU A 100 9.07 4.20 11.02
N ALA A 101 9.80 5.19 10.50
CA ALA A 101 9.67 6.57 10.94
C ALA A 101 8.26 7.11 10.69
N GLU A 102 7.66 6.80 9.54
CA GLU A 102 6.30 7.20 9.19
C GLU A 102 5.25 6.47 10.03
N LEU A 103 5.39 5.15 10.24
CA LEU A 103 4.50 4.39 11.13
C LEU A 103 4.46 4.99 12.54
N SER A 104 5.60 5.43 13.08
CA SER A 104 5.69 6.04 14.41
C SER A 104 4.96 7.38 14.55
N LYS A 105 4.64 8.03 13.43
CA LYS A 105 4.02 9.36 13.38
C LYS A 105 2.51 9.31 13.06
N ILE A 106 1.93 8.11 12.90
CA ILE A 106 0.52 7.98 12.50
C ILE A 106 -0.39 8.64 13.56
N PRO A 107 -1.23 9.62 13.17
CA PRO A 107 -2.19 10.22 14.08
C PRO A 107 -3.25 9.22 14.49
N ASP A 108 -3.73 9.31 15.73
CA ASP A 108 -4.74 8.39 16.30
C ASP A 108 -4.40 6.90 16.11
N ALA A 109 -3.13 6.51 16.22
CA ALA A 109 -2.69 5.12 16.05
C ALA A 109 -3.43 4.11 16.94
N ALA A 110 -4.04 4.56 18.05
CA ALA A 110 -4.94 3.74 18.87
C ALA A 110 -6.13 3.15 18.07
N LYS A 111 -6.61 3.84 17.02
CA LYS A 111 -7.65 3.33 16.11
C LYS A 111 -7.18 2.15 15.27
N LEU A 112 -5.86 1.93 15.16
CA LEU A 112 -5.26 0.80 14.46
C LEU A 112 -4.92 -0.38 15.39
N ALA A 113 -5.22 -0.28 16.69
CA ALA A 113 -4.81 -1.30 17.66
C ALA A 113 -5.37 -2.71 17.38
N GLY A 114 -6.57 -2.79 16.78
CA GLY A 114 -7.18 -4.06 16.35
C GLY A 114 -6.97 -4.39 14.87
N TYR A 115 -6.16 -3.60 14.16
CA TYR A 115 -5.94 -3.78 12.72
C TYR A 115 -4.64 -4.56 12.49
N PRO A 116 -4.69 -5.85 12.11
CA PRO A 116 -3.52 -6.73 12.10
C PRO A 116 -2.43 -6.27 11.12
N PHE A 117 -2.79 -5.50 10.09
CA PHE A 117 -1.82 -4.97 9.14
C PHE A 117 -0.94 -3.86 9.73
N TYR A 118 -1.34 -3.24 10.84
CA TYR A 118 -0.52 -2.23 11.51
C TYR A 118 0.73 -2.82 12.17
N PRO A 119 0.63 -3.81 13.09
CA PRO A 119 1.81 -4.50 13.59
C PRO A 119 2.54 -5.28 12.49
N ALA A 120 1.84 -5.85 11.49
CA ALA A 120 2.50 -6.53 10.38
C ALA A 120 3.43 -5.60 9.59
N ALA A 121 3.03 -4.35 9.32
CA ALA A 121 3.88 -3.36 8.65
C ALA A 121 5.16 -3.03 9.45
N TYR A 122 5.05 -2.91 10.78
CA TYR A 122 6.23 -2.78 11.64
C TYR A 122 7.14 -4.01 11.54
N GLY A 123 6.55 -5.21 11.63
CA GLY A 123 7.30 -6.46 11.56
C GLY A 123 8.08 -6.59 10.25
N GLU A 124 7.42 -6.31 9.13
CA GLU A 124 8.01 -6.34 7.79
C GLU A 124 9.18 -5.35 7.68
N PHE A 125 9.02 -4.10 8.09
CA PHE A 125 10.11 -3.14 7.99
C PHE A 125 11.26 -3.42 8.96
N HIS A 126 11.00 -3.98 10.14
CA HIS A 126 12.06 -4.47 11.01
C HIS A 126 12.81 -5.64 10.37
N LEU A 127 12.10 -6.56 9.71
CA LEU A 127 12.70 -7.69 9.01
C LEU A 127 13.61 -7.21 7.85
N LEU A 128 13.09 -6.31 7.01
CA LEU A 128 13.84 -5.71 5.89
C LEU A 128 15.06 -4.91 6.35
N ALA A 129 15.01 -4.32 7.55
CA ALA A 129 16.15 -3.65 8.17
C ALA A 129 17.12 -4.60 8.92
N GLY A 130 16.93 -5.92 8.82
CA GLY A 130 17.78 -6.92 9.46
C GLY A 130 17.55 -7.10 10.97
N ARG A 131 16.46 -6.56 11.52
CA ARG A 131 16.12 -6.60 12.96
C ARG A 131 15.15 -7.73 13.27
N MET A 132 15.60 -8.97 13.10
CA MET A 132 14.77 -10.18 13.25
C MET A 132 14.05 -10.27 14.61
N SER A 133 14.74 -9.95 15.71
CA SER A 133 14.13 -10.01 17.05
C SER A 133 13.03 -8.98 17.26
N GLU A 134 13.12 -7.80 16.64
CA GLU A 134 12.04 -6.80 16.69
C GLU A 134 10.90 -7.21 15.77
N ALA A 135 11.19 -7.73 14.58
CA ALA A 135 10.18 -8.22 13.65
C ALA A 135 9.27 -9.29 14.28
N ALA A 136 9.86 -10.27 14.98
CA ALA A 136 9.12 -11.34 15.65
C ALA A 136 8.09 -10.80 16.66
N LYS A 137 8.47 -9.83 17.50
CA LYS A 137 7.56 -9.20 18.49
C LYS A 137 6.34 -8.54 17.85
N HIS A 138 6.45 -8.14 16.58
CA HIS A 138 5.38 -7.51 15.85
C HIS A 138 4.47 -8.53 15.15
N PHE A 139 5.00 -9.64 14.65
CA PHE A 139 4.20 -10.69 14.03
C PHE A 139 3.37 -11.52 15.02
N GLU A 140 3.70 -11.47 16.31
CA GLU A 140 2.96 -12.15 17.39
C GLU A 140 1.70 -11.39 17.89
N LYS A 141 1.45 -10.18 17.37
CA LYS A 141 0.35 -9.28 17.80
C LYS A 141 -0.80 -9.27 16.81
#